data_AF-A0A534UJC7-F1
#
_entry.id   AF-A0A534UJC7-F1
#
_cell.length_a   1.000
_cell.length_b   1.000
_cell.length_c   1.000
_cell.angle_alpha   90.00
_cell.angle_beta   90.00
_cell.angle_gamma   90.00
#
_symmetry.space_group_name_H-M   'P 1'
#
loop_
_entity.id
_entity.type
_entity.pdbx_description
1 polymer ?
#
loop_
_entity_poly.entity_id
_entity_poly.type
_entity_poly.pdbx_seq_one_letter_code
_entity_poly.pdbx_strand_id
1 'polypeptide(L)'
;MKFLKTTAMAILLTGSIAGSALAADGVLSKEEVTPGSYCHTKFPAISEQTLFTDYPQPESSTSADVIDFYGPCDESPTAKDLIREQRYEEEPIGESN
;
A
#
# COMPACT_ATOMS: atom_id res chain seq x y z
N MET A 1 -11.20 46.64 60.77
CA MET A 1 -9.89 46.73 60.07
C MET A 1 -10.13 46.86 58.58
N LYS A 2 -9.18 47.50 57.89
CA LYS A 2 -9.25 48.16 56.58
C LYS A 2 -9.51 47.25 55.37
N PHE A 3 -10.31 47.80 54.46
CA PHE A 3 -10.49 47.61 53.01
C PHE A 3 -9.52 46.62 52.31
N LEU A 4 -10.04 45.50 51.81
CA LEU A 4 -9.38 44.72 50.76
C LEU A 4 -9.78 45.30 49.41
N LYS A 5 -8.86 46.04 48.79
CA LYS A 5 -8.94 46.48 47.40
C LYS A 5 -8.67 45.26 46.51
N THR A 6 -9.71 44.68 45.93
CA THR A 6 -9.58 43.61 44.94
C THR A 6 -9.14 44.21 43.61
N THR A 7 -7.86 44.07 43.29
CA THR A 7 -7.31 44.40 41.97
C THR A 7 -7.76 43.33 40.97
N ALA A 8 -8.62 43.69 40.03
CA ALA A 8 -8.99 42.84 38.90
C ALA A 8 -7.79 42.76 37.93
N MET A 9 -7.16 41.60 37.85
CA MET A 9 -6.09 41.33 36.89
C MET A 9 -6.71 40.72 35.63
N ALA A 10 -6.89 41.54 34.59
CA ALA A 10 -7.34 41.08 33.29
C ALA A 10 -6.17 40.41 32.55
N ILE A 11 -6.25 39.09 32.38
CA ILE A 11 -5.29 38.31 31.58
C ILE A 11 -5.74 38.41 30.12
N LEU A 12 -5.02 39.19 29.31
CA LEU A 12 -5.20 39.23 27.86
C LEU A 12 -4.40 38.08 27.22
N LEU A 13 -5.09 37.07 26.70
CA LEU A 13 -4.47 36.08 25.81
C LEU A 13 -4.45 36.63 24.38
N THR A 14 -3.32 37.22 23.98
CA THR A 14 -3.04 37.48 22.56
C THR A 14 -2.08 36.41 22.05
N GLY A 15 -2.63 35.35 21.46
CA GLY A 15 -1.88 34.37 20.70
C GLY A 15 -2.12 34.58 19.21
N SER A 16 -1.21 35.26 18.52
CA SER A 16 -1.18 35.29 17.06
C SER A 16 -0.11 34.32 16.57
N ILE A 17 -0.53 33.13 16.15
CA ILE A 17 0.32 32.20 15.41
C ILE A 17 0.30 32.63 13.95
N ALA A 18 1.20 33.54 13.57
CA ALA A 18 1.49 33.79 12.17
C ALA A 18 2.49 32.73 11.69
N GLY A 19 1.99 31.52 11.41
CA GLY A 19 2.77 30.49 10.74
C GLY A 19 2.68 30.68 9.23
N SER A 20 3.71 31.26 8.62
CA SER A 20 3.91 31.12 7.18
C SER A 20 4.24 29.66 6.88
N ALA A 21 3.30 28.93 6.28
CA ALA A 21 3.62 27.64 5.69
C ALA A 21 4.54 27.89 4.48
N LEU A 22 5.84 27.77 4.70
CA LEU A 22 6.80 27.66 3.61
C LEU A 22 6.58 26.27 3.00
N ALA A 23 5.90 26.22 1.86
CA ALA A 23 5.92 25.04 1.01
C ALA A 23 7.36 24.88 0.49
N ALA A 24 8.17 24.15 1.25
CA ALA A 24 9.44 23.68 0.73
C ALA A 24 9.11 22.67 -0.37
N ASP A 25 9.35 23.02 -1.62
CA ASP A 25 9.40 22.10 -2.77
C ASP A 25 10.61 21.16 -2.61
N GLY A 26 10.66 20.44 -1.50
CA GLY A 26 11.78 19.61 -1.09
C GLY A 26 11.30 18.18 -0.94
N VAL A 27 11.82 17.31 -1.80
CA VAL A 27 11.71 15.84 -1.66
C VAL A 27 11.96 15.48 -0.20
N LEU A 28 10.92 14.99 0.48
CA LEU A 28 10.92 14.70 1.93
C LEU A 28 11.93 13.62 2.32
N SER A 29 12.19 12.68 1.42
CA SER A 29 13.24 11.67 1.54
C SER A 29 13.56 11.14 0.14
N LYS A 30 14.83 10.92 -0.14
CA LYS A 30 15.31 10.22 -1.34
C LYS A 30 16.00 8.94 -0.88
N GLU A 31 15.29 7.82 -0.97
CA GLU A 31 15.86 6.50 -0.76
C GLU A 31 16.60 6.09 -2.05
N GLU A 32 17.82 5.58 -1.93
CA GLU A 32 18.46 4.93 -3.07
C GLU A 32 17.81 3.56 -3.27
N VAL A 33 17.11 3.39 -4.39
CA VAL A 33 16.60 2.08 -4.82
C VAL A 33 17.80 1.27 -5.29
N THR A 34 18.09 0.17 -4.60
CA THR A 34 19.11 -0.79 -5.05
C THR A 34 18.74 -1.26 -6.46
N PRO A 35 19.63 -1.10 -7.47
CA PRO A 35 19.33 -1.58 -8.82
C PRO A 35 18.94 -3.06 -8.80
N GLY A 36 17.79 -3.38 -9.40
CA GLY A 36 17.27 -4.76 -9.41
C GLY A 36 16.57 -5.21 -8.13
N SER A 37 16.19 -4.30 -7.21
CA SER A 37 15.32 -4.66 -6.09
C SER A 37 13.83 -4.60 -6.40
N TYR A 38 13.45 -3.94 -7.50
CA TYR A 38 12.07 -3.78 -7.94
C TYR A 38 11.99 -3.93 -9.46
N CYS A 39 11.27 -4.93 -9.91
CA CYS A 39 11.09 -5.27 -11.31
C CYS A 39 9.62 -5.29 -11.68
N HIS A 40 9.42 -5.02 -12.96
CA HIS A 40 8.18 -5.29 -13.67
C HIS A 40 8.34 -6.60 -14.43
N THR A 41 7.56 -7.63 -14.06
CA THR A 41 7.60 -8.94 -14.70
C THR A 41 6.20 -9.36 -15.14
N LYS A 42 6.14 -10.24 -16.15
CA LYS A 42 4.91 -10.79 -16.67
C LYS A 42 4.99 -12.30 -16.66
N PHE A 43 3.94 -12.95 -16.15
CA PHE A 43 3.82 -14.39 -16.16
C PHE A 43 2.38 -14.82 -16.43
N PRO A 44 2.17 -16.01 -17.03
CA PRO A 44 0.83 -16.55 -17.19
C PRO A 44 0.20 -16.84 -15.82
N ALA A 45 -1.11 -16.62 -15.72
CA ALA A 45 -1.91 -17.03 -14.58
C ALA A 45 -1.83 -18.54 -14.36
N ILE A 46 -2.10 -18.99 -13.13
CA ILE A 46 -2.16 -20.41 -12.81
C ILE A 46 -3.43 -20.99 -13.41
N SER A 47 -3.33 -22.22 -13.93
CA SER A 47 -4.50 -22.95 -14.43
C SER A 47 -5.55 -23.09 -13.35
N GLU A 48 -6.79 -22.66 -13.61
CA GLU A 48 -7.95 -22.84 -12.73
C GLU A 48 -8.06 -24.29 -12.23
N GLN A 49 -7.73 -25.25 -13.11
CA GLN A 49 -7.77 -26.69 -12.82
C GLN A 49 -6.74 -27.12 -11.75
N THR A 50 -5.65 -26.37 -11.62
CA THR A 50 -4.54 -26.67 -10.70
C THR A 50 -4.42 -25.66 -9.54
N LEU A 51 -5.09 -24.51 -9.63
CA LEU A 51 -4.97 -23.38 -8.70
C LEU A 51 -5.28 -23.75 -7.24
N PHE A 52 -6.27 -24.64 -7.05
CA PHE A 52 -6.71 -25.12 -5.74
C PHE A 52 -6.11 -26.47 -5.34
N THR A 53 -5.08 -26.93 -6.06
CA THR A 53 -4.37 -28.18 -5.77
C THR A 53 -3.06 -27.93 -5.03
N ASP A 54 -2.40 -29.00 -4.57
CA ASP A 54 -1.07 -28.93 -3.97
C ASP A 54 0.04 -28.55 -4.98
N TYR A 55 -0.24 -28.62 -6.30
CA TYR A 55 0.73 -28.41 -7.37
C TYR A 55 0.20 -27.41 -8.43
N PRO A 56 0.03 -26.13 -8.09
CA PRO A 56 -0.39 -25.11 -9.05
C PRO A 56 0.61 -24.98 -10.20
N GLN A 57 0.10 -24.98 -11.42
CA GLN A 57 0.90 -24.85 -12.64
C GLN A 57 0.46 -23.62 -13.44
N PRO A 58 1.40 -22.79 -13.91
CA PRO A 58 1.08 -21.72 -14.83
C PRO A 58 0.45 -22.29 -16.11
N GLU A 59 -0.55 -21.59 -16.64
CA GLU A 59 -1.15 -21.91 -17.93
C GLU A 59 -0.17 -21.70 -19.08
N SER A 60 -0.54 -22.26 -20.23
CA SER A 60 0.17 -21.97 -21.47
C SER A 60 0.16 -20.47 -21.78
N SER A 61 1.33 -19.90 -22.06
CA SER A 61 1.50 -18.47 -22.39
C SER A 61 0.74 -18.00 -23.63
N THR A 62 0.13 -18.92 -24.39
CA THR A 62 -0.64 -18.60 -25.61
C THR A 62 -2.13 -18.36 -25.32
N SER A 63 -2.64 -18.87 -24.19
CA SER A 63 -4.07 -18.84 -23.85
C SER A 63 -4.37 -18.33 -22.43
N ALA A 64 -3.34 -18.15 -21.61
CA ALA A 64 -3.49 -17.67 -20.24
C ALA A 64 -3.76 -16.17 -20.18
N ASP A 65 -4.53 -15.76 -19.17
CA ASP A 65 -4.46 -14.40 -18.68
C ASP A 65 -3.04 -14.10 -18.17
N VAL A 66 -2.61 -12.84 -18.36
CA VAL A 66 -1.26 -12.40 -18.04
C VAL A 66 -1.28 -11.54 -16.79
N ILE A 67 -0.54 -11.98 -15.77
CA ILE A 67 -0.35 -11.21 -14.55
C ILE A 67 0.80 -10.23 -14.78
N ASP A 68 0.53 -8.97 -14.50
CA ASP A 68 1.46 -7.85 -14.62
C ASP A 68 1.97 -7.50 -13.22
N PHE A 69 3.12 -8.07 -12.84
CA PHE A 69 3.64 -8.04 -11.47
C PHE A 69 4.70 -6.96 -11.27
N TYR A 70 4.63 -6.27 -10.15
CA TYR A 70 5.59 -5.26 -9.73
C TYR A 70 6.12 -5.56 -8.33
N GLY A 71 7.37 -6.04 -8.24
CA GLY A 71 7.93 -6.51 -6.98
C GLY A 71 9.36 -7.02 -7.11
N PRO A 72 9.81 -7.98 -6.29
CA PRO A 72 11.13 -8.59 -6.41
C PRO A 72 11.37 -9.18 -7.81
N CYS A 73 12.62 -9.09 -8.28
CA CYS A 73 12.99 -9.50 -9.63
C CYS A 73 13.06 -11.01 -9.84
N ASP A 74 13.09 -11.80 -8.76
CA ASP A 74 13.18 -13.26 -8.75
C ASP A 74 11.88 -13.93 -8.29
N GLU A 75 10.76 -13.19 -8.35
CA GLU A 75 9.45 -13.72 -8.00
C GLU A 75 9.01 -14.84 -8.95
N SER A 76 8.34 -15.85 -8.39
CA SER A 76 7.82 -16.99 -9.15
C SER A 76 6.30 -16.88 -9.33
N PRO A 77 5.72 -17.21 -10.50
CA PRO A 77 4.26 -17.28 -10.66
C PRO A 77 3.59 -18.28 -9.70
N THR A 78 4.36 -19.21 -9.15
CA THR A 78 3.92 -20.22 -8.18
C THR A 78 4.35 -19.91 -6.75
N ALA A 79 4.70 -18.66 -6.45
CA ALA A 79 4.96 -18.21 -5.09
C ALA A 79 3.66 -18.23 -4.26
N LYS A 80 3.79 -18.50 -2.95
CA LYS A 80 2.64 -18.79 -2.08
C LYS A 80 1.66 -17.64 -1.96
N ASP A 81 2.17 -16.42 -1.92
CA ASP A 81 1.42 -15.18 -1.88
C ASP A 81 0.67 -14.94 -3.19
N LEU A 82 1.32 -15.14 -4.34
CA LEU A 82 0.68 -15.01 -5.65
C LEU A 82 -0.40 -16.07 -5.89
N ILE A 83 -0.16 -17.32 -5.48
CA ILE A 83 -1.19 -18.37 -5.53
C ILE A 83 -2.38 -17.97 -4.65
N ARG A 84 -2.12 -17.41 -3.46
CA ARG A 84 -3.18 -17.01 -2.53
C ARG A 84 -4.03 -15.87 -3.13
N GLU A 85 -3.39 -14.88 -3.75
CA GLU A 85 -4.07 -13.77 -4.39
C GLU A 85 -4.98 -14.25 -5.53
N GLN A 86 -4.46 -15.08 -6.44
CA GLN A 86 -5.25 -15.66 -7.53
C GLN A 86 -6.42 -16.50 -7.01
N ARG A 87 -6.23 -17.26 -5.92
CA ARG A 87 -7.35 -18.00 -5.30
C ARG A 87 -8.46 -17.09 -4.79
N TYR A 88 -8.13 -15.91 -4.27
CA TYR A 88 -9.14 -14.95 -3.81
C TYR A 88 -9.88 -14.30 -4.98
N GLU A 89 -9.18 -14.05 -6.08
CA GLU A 89 -9.78 -13.50 -7.31
C GLU A 89 -10.72 -14.50 -7.99
N GLU A 90 -10.36 -15.79 -7.98
CA GLU A 90 -11.16 -16.89 -8.54
C GLU A 90 -12.23 -17.43 -7.56
N GLU A 91 -12.26 -16.95 -6.32
CA GLU A 91 -13.31 -17.35 -5.38
C GLU A 91 -14.65 -16.80 -5.90
N PRO A 92 -15.65 -17.65 -6.17
CA PRO A 92 -16.92 -17.17 -6.68
C PRO A 92 -17.52 -16.23 -5.64
N ILE A 93 -17.62 -14.94 -6.00
CA ILE A 93 -18.43 -13.98 -5.25
C ILE A 93 -19.80 -14.64 -5.06
N GLY A 94 -20.19 -14.88 -3.81
CA GLY A 94 -21.44 -15.56 -3.51
C GLY A 94 -22.59 -14.76 -4.10
N GLU A 95 -23.05 -15.15 -5.28
CA GLU A 95 -24.30 -14.67 -5.84
C GLU A 95 -25.40 -15.33 -5.02
N SER A 96 -25.76 -14.65 -3.93
CA SER A 96 -26.93 -14.96 -3.12
C SER A 96 -28.15 -14.90 -4.03
N ASN A 97 -28.65 -16.07 -4.44
CA ASN A 97 -29.99 -16.20 -4.99
C ASN A 97 -31.03 -16.07 -3.88
#